data_AF-A0A7S8BTY3-F1
#
_entry.id   AF-A0A7S8BTY3-F1
#
_cell.length_a   1.000
_cell.length_b   1.000
_cell.length_c   1.000
_cell.angle_alpha   90.00
_cell.angle_beta   90.00
_cell.angle_gamma   90.00
#
_symmetry.space_group_name_H-M   'P 1'
#
loop_
_entity.id
_entity.type
_entity.pdbx_description
1 polymer ?
#
loop_
_entity_poly.entity_id
_entity_poly.type
_entity_poly.pdbx_seq_one_letter_code
_entity_poly.pdbx_strand_id
1 'polypeptide(L)'
;MRFRDKGNMIQCIRTTYDPSKGRGVDKLVGSLPGDSLFVPDELRALLEEDEETALCNLLMDRLFERNKAAHRAALTGLAATLTQARTALSNPDNVALLGPQETEKLWLELDEMRRALRAAGRPKPKPKADVKM
;
A
#
# COMPACT_ATOMS: atom_id res chain seq x y z
N MET A 1 6.80 -22.45 12.37
CA MET A 1 7.11 -21.06 12.83
C MET A 1 5.85 -20.29 13.23
N ARG A 2 5.95 -19.35 14.17
CA ARG A 2 4.94 -18.29 14.43
C ARG A 2 5.54 -16.91 14.19
N PHE A 3 4.71 -15.97 13.71
CA PHE A 3 5.09 -14.58 13.53
C PHE A 3 4.29 -13.69 14.47
N ARG A 4 4.96 -12.77 15.16
CA ARG A 4 4.33 -11.84 16.10
C ARG A 4 4.79 -10.42 15.86
N ASP A 5 3.85 -9.49 15.74
CA ASP A 5 4.18 -8.07 15.70
C ASP A 5 4.57 -7.55 17.09
N LYS A 6 5.65 -6.77 17.16
CA LYS A 6 6.11 -6.05 18.35
C LYS A 6 6.57 -4.66 17.93
N GLY A 7 5.70 -3.66 18.09
CA GLY A 7 5.94 -2.33 17.54
C GLY A 7 6.01 -2.40 16.00
N ASN A 8 7.03 -1.78 15.41
CA ASN A 8 7.29 -1.87 13.96
C ASN A 8 8.15 -3.10 13.57
N MET A 9 8.21 -4.14 14.39
CA MET A 9 9.01 -5.33 14.12
C MET A 9 8.14 -6.58 14.02
N ILE A 10 8.44 -7.45 13.07
CA ILE A 10 7.95 -8.84 13.02
C ILE A 10 8.97 -9.71 13.75
N GLN A 11 8.52 -10.47 14.74
CA GLN A 11 9.32 -11.46 15.44
C GLN A 11 9.03 -12.86 14.89
N CYS A 12 10.09 -13.59 14.53
CA CYS A 12 10.03 -14.97 14.07
C CYS A 12 10.29 -15.90 15.26
N ILE A 13 9.28 -16.69 15.65
CA ILE A 13 9.30 -17.51 16.87
C ILE A 13 9.13 -18.98 16.50
N ARG A 14 10.13 -19.81 16.80
CA ARG A 14 10.09 -21.26 16.60
C ARG A 14 9.74 -21.94 17.91
N THR A 15 8.78 -22.86 17.88
CA THR A 15 8.46 -23.71 19.03
C THR A 15 9.32 -24.96 18.94
N THR A 16 10.13 -25.21 19.97
CA THR A 16 11.03 -26.37 20.07
C THR A 16 10.69 -27.18 21.31
N TYR A 17 10.75 -28.51 21.25
CA TYR A 17 10.48 -29.34 22.42
C TYR A 17 11.64 -29.23 23.43
N ASP A 18 11.32 -28.93 24.68
CA ASP A 18 12.27 -28.89 25.79
C ASP A 18 12.03 -30.10 26.70
N PRO A 19 12.89 -31.14 26.64
CA PRO A 19 12.74 -32.34 27.47
C PRO A 19 12.80 -32.03 28.97
N SER A 20 13.53 -30.99 29.38
CA SER A 20 13.64 -30.61 30.80
C SER A 20 12.34 -30.05 31.37
N LYS A 21 11.47 -29.52 30.50
CA LYS A 21 10.16 -28.95 30.87
C LYS A 21 8.99 -29.83 30.43
N GLY A 22 9.25 -30.92 29.71
CA GLY A 22 8.23 -31.82 29.17
C GLY A 22 7.23 -31.15 28.23
N ARG A 23 7.61 -30.05 27.56
CA ARG A 23 6.70 -29.26 26.70
C ARG A 23 7.43 -28.50 25.60
N GLY A 24 6.69 -28.05 24.60
CA GLY A 24 7.18 -27.07 23.61
C GLY A 24 7.47 -25.71 24.25
N VAL A 25 8.60 -25.11 23.91
CA VAL A 25 9.04 -23.79 24.34
C VAL A 25 9.29 -22.92 23.12
N ASP A 26 8.81 -21.67 23.20
CA ASP A 26 9.01 -20.67 22.17
C ASP A 26 10.39 -20.04 22.26
N LYS A 27 11.11 -20.09 21.15
CA LYS A 27 12.40 -19.45 20.97
C LYS A 27 12.30 -18.39 19.88
N LEU A 28 12.74 -17.17 20.19
CA LEU A 28 12.92 -16.13 19.19
C LEU A 28 14.09 -16.52 18.27
N VAL A 29 13.83 -16.67 16.98
CA VAL A 29 14.84 -16.95 15.96
C VAL A 29 15.47 -15.65 15.49
N GLY A 30 14.64 -14.62 15.26
CA GLY A 30 15.09 -13.29 14.89
C GLY A 30 13.91 -12.34 14.70
N SER A 31 14.21 -11.15 14.19
CA SER A 31 13.19 -10.14 13.89
C SER A 31 13.60 -9.27 12.72
N LEU A 32 12.62 -8.75 12.01
CA LEU A 32 12.78 -7.83 10.89
C LEU A 32 11.76 -6.70 10.97
N PRO A 33 12.03 -5.52 10.37
CA PRO A 33 11.03 -4.45 10.29
C PRO A 33 9.72 -4.93 9.66
N GLY A 34 8.59 -4.42 10.17
CA GLY A 34 7.25 -4.82 9.73
C GLY A 34 6.90 -4.38 8.32
N ASP A 35 7.66 -3.43 7.78
CA ASP A 35 7.58 -2.91 6.42
C ASP A 35 8.62 -3.51 5.47
N SER A 36 9.38 -4.52 5.91
CA SER A 36 10.37 -5.22 5.09
C SER A 36 9.73 -5.81 3.82
N LEU A 37 10.43 -5.70 2.69
CA LEU A 37 9.99 -6.25 1.40
C LEU A 37 10.55 -7.65 1.13
N PHE A 38 11.60 -8.05 1.85
CA PHE A 38 12.29 -9.31 1.69
C PHE A 38 12.84 -9.79 3.03
N VAL A 39 13.16 -11.07 3.13
CA VAL A 39 13.84 -11.66 4.29
C VAL A 39 15.33 -11.33 4.20
N PRO A 40 15.92 -10.65 5.21
CA PRO A 40 17.36 -10.38 5.23
C PRO A 40 18.18 -11.67 5.29
N ASP A 41 19.36 -11.71 4.65
CA ASP A 41 20.20 -12.91 4.57
C ASP A 41 20.61 -13.46 5.95
N GLU A 42 20.87 -12.57 6.90
CA GLU A 42 21.19 -12.92 8.30
C GLU A 42 20.05 -13.70 8.98
N LEU A 43 18.80 -13.31 8.71
CA LEU A 43 17.64 -14.00 9.23
C LEU A 43 17.38 -15.29 8.43
N ARG A 44 17.53 -15.24 7.10
CA ARG A 44 17.37 -16.40 6.22
C ARG A 44 18.27 -17.56 6.64
N ALA A 45 19.52 -17.27 7.00
CA ALA A 45 20.48 -18.28 7.48
C ALA A 45 20.06 -19.01 8.77
N LEU A 46 19.08 -18.47 9.51
CA LEU A 46 18.57 -19.06 10.76
C LEU A 46 17.24 -19.81 10.56
N LEU A 47 16.62 -19.68 9.39
CA LEU A 47 15.31 -20.27 9.06
C LEU A 47 15.46 -21.65 8.43
N GLU A 48 14.48 -22.50 8.69
CA GLU A 48 14.26 -23.71 7.89
C GLU A 48 13.50 -23.33 6.60
N GLU A 49 13.56 -24.16 5.55
CA GLU A 49 13.00 -23.84 4.22
C GLU A 49 11.49 -23.54 4.26
N ASP A 50 10.74 -24.30 5.04
CA ASP A 50 9.31 -24.11 5.24
C ASP A 50 9.01 -22.81 6.01
N GLU A 51 9.90 -22.43 6.94
CA GLU A 51 9.77 -21.22 7.73
C GLU A 51 10.12 -19.96 6.92
N GLU A 52 11.14 -20.03 6.07
CA GLU A 52 11.45 -18.99 5.10
C GLU A 52 10.26 -18.78 4.17
N THR A 53 9.72 -19.87 3.61
CA THR A 53 8.54 -19.82 2.74
C THR A 53 7.35 -19.15 3.46
N ALA A 54 7.08 -19.53 4.71
CA ALA A 54 6.02 -18.94 5.50
C ALA A 54 6.24 -17.43 5.77
N LEU A 55 7.48 -17.02 6.02
CA LEU A 55 7.81 -15.60 6.23
C LEU A 55 7.69 -14.79 4.93
N CYS A 56 8.17 -15.32 3.81
CA CYS A 56 8.03 -14.70 2.49
C CYS A 56 6.56 -14.48 2.12
N ASN A 57 5.70 -15.48 2.34
CA ASN A 57 4.26 -15.36 2.11
C ASN A 57 3.64 -14.26 2.98
N LEU A 58 3.99 -14.19 4.28
CA LEU A 58 3.53 -13.14 5.17
C LEU A 58 3.92 -11.74 4.66
N LEU A 59 5.16 -11.56 4.20
CA LEU A 59 5.62 -10.28 3.67
C LEU A 59 4.89 -9.90 2.38
N MET A 60 4.65 -10.88 1.51
CA MET A 60 3.91 -10.68 0.26
C MET A 60 2.45 -10.28 0.52
N ASP A 61 1.77 -10.94 1.44
CA ASP A 61 0.40 -10.61 1.84
C ASP A 61 0.32 -9.19 2.42
N ARG A 62 1.28 -8.82 3.27
CA ARG A 62 1.36 -7.46 3.83
C ARG A 62 1.62 -6.42 2.74
N LEU A 63 2.50 -6.70 1.79
CA LEU A 63 2.75 -5.81 0.66
C LEU A 63 1.48 -5.61 -0.16
N PHE A 64 0.75 -6.68 -0.44
CA PHE A 64 -0.50 -6.64 -1.18
C PHE A 64 -1.57 -5.79 -0.45
N GLU A 65 -1.76 -6.03 0.85
CA GLU A 65 -2.74 -5.26 1.63
C GLU A 65 -2.33 -3.79 1.79
N ARG A 66 -1.03 -3.47 1.93
CA ARG A 66 -0.54 -2.09 1.92
C ARG A 66 -0.81 -1.40 0.59
N ASN A 67 -0.52 -2.06 -0.53
CA ASN A 67 -0.79 -1.49 -1.86
C ASN A 67 -2.29 -1.26 -2.08
N LYS A 68 -3.12 -2.21 -1.67
CA LYS A 68 -4.58 -2.07 -1.73
C LYS A 68 -5.08 -0.90 -0.88
N ALA A 69 -4.55 -0.74 0.34
CA ALA A 69 -4.86 0.38 1.20
C ALA A 69 -4.41 1.72 0.58
N ALA A 70 -3.21 1.77 0.00
CA ALA A 70 -2.67 2.95 -0.68
C ALA A 70 -3.52 3.35 -1.90
N HIS A 71 -3.90 2.38 -2.75
CA HIS A 71 -4.76 2.63 -3.90
C HIS A 71 -6.16 3.11 -3.47
N ARG A 72 -6.72 2.52 -2.41
CA ARG A 72 -7.99 2.98 -1.83
C ARG A 72 -7.88 4.42 -1.33
N ALA A 73 -6.83 4.74 -0.58
CA ALA A 73 -6.58 6.08 -0.06
C ALA A 73 -6.44 7.10 -1.21
N ALA A 74 -5.69 6.75 -2.26
CA ALA A 74 -5.54 7.57 -3.46
C ALA A 74 -6.90 7.84 -4.11
N LEU A 75 -7.73 6.81 -4.32
CA LEU A 75 -9.05 6.97 -4.90
C LEU A 75 -9.97 7.88 -4.06
N THR A 76 -9.99 7.69 -2.74
CA THR A 76 -10.84 8.49 -1.84
C THR A 76 -10.34 9.91 -1.64
N GLY A 77 -9.02 10.13 -1.73
CA GLY A 77 -8.39 11.44 -1.57
C GLY A 77 -8.34 12.27 -2.86
N LEU A 78 -8.48 11.63 -4.03
CA LEU A 78 -8.27 12.28 -5.34
C LEU A 78 -9.10 13.56 -5.52
N ALA A 79 -10.35 13.58 -5.07
CA ALA A 79 -11.21 14.76 -5.19
C ALA A 79 -10.66 15.97 -4.41
N ALA A 80 -10.09 15.73 -3.22
CA ALA A 80 -9.46 16.78 -2.43
C ALA A 80 -8.18 17.28 -3.12
N THR A 81 -7.35 16.37 -3.63
CA THR A 81 -6.14 16.71 -4.40
C THR A 81 -6.48 17.53 -5.64
N LEU A 82 -7.50 17.14 -6.42
CA LEU A 82 -7.95 17.89 -7.60
C LEU A 82 -8.48 19.28 -7.22
N THR A 83 -9.13 19.42 -6.07
CA THR A 83 -9.60 20.72 -5.57
C THR A 83 -8.42 21.64 -5.23
N GLN A 84 -7.39 21.10 -4.57
CA GLN A 84 -6.16 21.85 -4.29
C GLN A 84 -5.43 22.23 -5.58
N ALA A 85 -5.28 21.30 -6.52
CA ALA A 85 -4.66 21.56 -7.81
C ALA A 85 -5.41 22.65 -8.60
N ARG A 86 -6.75 22.59 -8.64
CA ARG A 86 -7.57 23.63 -9.27
C ARG A 86 -7.39 25.00 -8.60
N THR A 87 -7.26 25.02 -7.28
CA THR A 87 -6.98 26.27 -6.55
C THR A 87 -5.60 26.81 -6.90
N ALA A 88 -4.59 25.93 -6.99
CA ALA A 88 -3.23 26.32 -7.35
C ALA A 88 -3.14 26.94 -8.75
N LEU A 89 -3.96 26.48 -9.71
CA LEU A 89 -4.05 27.05 -11.07
C LEU A 89 -4.54 28.51 -11.10
N SER A 90 -5.11 29.02 -10.00
CA SER A 90 -5.51 30.44 -9.91
C SER A 90 -4.32 31.38 -9.63
N ASN A 91 -3.15 30.84 -9.29
CA ASN A 91 -1.93 31.61 -9.10
C ASN A 91 -1.03 31.51 -10.35
N PRO A 92 -0.74 32.63 -11.05
CA PRO A 92 0.15 32.66 -12.21
C PRO A 92 1.53 32.05 -11.99
N ASP A 93 2.10 32.18 -10.79
CA ASP A 93 3.42 31.63 -10.47
C ASP A 93 3.41 30.09 -10.51
N ASN A 94 2.32 29.48 -10.02
CA ASN A 94 2.15 28.03 -10.08
C ASN A 94 1.92 27.55 -11.53
N VAL A 95 1.24 28.35 -12.34
CA VAL A 95 1.01 28.05 -13.76
C VAL A 95 2.32 28.15 -14.54
N ALA A 96 3.17 29.13 -14.23
CA ALA A 96 4.49 29.28 -14.85
C ALA A 96 5.42 28.07 -14.58
N LEU A 97 5.25 27.41 -13.44
CA LEU A 97 5.96 26.16 -13.10
C LEU A 97 5.38 24.92 -13.81
N LEU A 98 4.16 25.01 -14.36
CA LEU A 98 3.52 23.94 -15.10
C LEU A 98 3.94 24.01 -16.57
N GLY A 99 4.98 23.28 -16.93
CA GLY A 99 5.47 23.21 -18.31
C GLY A 99 4.45 22.56 -19.27
N PRO A 100 4.69 22.67 -20.59
CA PRO A 100 3.84 22.05 -21.60
C PRO A 100 3.70 20.53 -21.44
N GLN A 101 4.79 19.85 -21.05
CA GLN A 101 4.81 18.40 -20.88
C GLN A 101 3.99 17.96 -19.65
N GLU A 102 4.11 18.68 -18.53
CA GLU A 102 3.33 18.42 -17.32
C GLU A 102 1.84 18.69 -17.56
N THR A 103 1.52 19.71 -18.34
CA THR A 103 0.16 20.03 -18.75
C THR A 103 -0.46 18.92 -19.60
N GLU A 104 0.26 18.43 -20.60
CA GLU A 104 -0.19 17.32 -21.44
C GLU A 104 -0.42 16.04 -20.62
N LYS A 105 0.54 15.70 -19.75
CA LYS A 105 0.42 14.56 -18.84
C LYS A 105 -0.79 14.68 -17.92
N LEU A 106 -1.05 15.87 -17.37
CA LEU A 106 -2.21 16.10 -16.51
C LEU A 106 -3.53 15.85 -17.26
N TRP A 107 -3.66 16.37 -18.48
CA TRP A 107 -4.86 16.14 -19.30
C TRP A 107 -5.04 14.66 -19.66
N LEU A 108 -3.96 13.98 -20.05
CA LEU A 108 -3.99 12.55 -20.34
C LEU A 108 -4.50 11.73 -19.14
N GLU A 109 -3.95 11.98 -17.95
CA GLU A 109 -4.35 11.25 -16.74
C GLU A 109 -5.81 11.54 -16.33
N LEU A 110 -6.29 12.78 -16.52
CA LEU A 110 -7.70 13.12 -16.29
C LEU A 110 -8.63 12.35 -17.25
N ASP A 111 -8.21 12.18 -18.50
CA ASP A 111 -8.95 11.40 -19.49
C ASP A 111 -8.94 9.90 -19.21
N GLU A 112 -7.80 9.35 -18.82
CA GLU A 112 -7.68 7.94 -18.41
C GLU A 112 -8.49 7.67 -17.14
N MET A 113 -8.47 8.58 -16.16
CA MET A 113 -9.32 8.45 -14.97
C MET A 113 -10.80 8.44 -15.33
N ARG A 114 -11.23 9.29 -16.28
CA ARG A 114 -12.61 9.29 -16.79
C ARG A 114 -12.97 7.97 -17.46
N ARG A 115 -12.06 7.37 -18.24
CA ARG A 115 -12.25 6.06 -18.87
C ARG A 115 -12.35 4.95 -17.82
N ALA A 116 -11.45 4.93 -16.85
CA ALA A 116 -11.42 3.97 -15.76
C ALA A 116 -12.71 4.02 -14.90
N LEU A 117 -13.20 5.22 -14.56
CA LEU A 117 -14.47 5.39 -13.83
C LEU A 117 -15.65 4.79 -14.60
N ARG A 118 -15.71 5.00 -15.92
CA ARG A 118 -16.75 4.42 -16.75
C ARG A 118 -16.65 2.88 -16.78
N ALA A 119 -15.45 2.35 -16.97
CA ALA A 119 -15.21 0.90 -16.96
C ALA A 119 -15.57 0.24 -15.62
N ALA A 120 -15.36 0.96 -14.51
CA ALA A 120 -15.73 0.53 -13.15
C ALA A 120 -17.24 0.68 -12.83
N GLY A 121 -18.10 1.00 -13.82
CA GLY A 121 -19.54 1.17 -13.59
C GLY A 121 -19.90 2.44 -12.79
N ARG A 122 -19.04 3.46 -12.84
CA ARG A 122 -19.24 4.78 -12.20
C ARG A 122 -19.21 5.90 -13.25
N PRO A 123 -20.12 5.90 -14.26
CA PRO A 123 -20.12 6.92 -15.30
C PRO A 123 -20.42 8.31 -14.72
N LYS A 124 -19.95 9.36 -15.41
CA LYS A 124 -20.28 10.75 -15.08
C LYS A 124 -21.81 10.90 -14.95
N PRO A 125 -22.33 11.45 -13.83
CA PRO A 125 -23.76 11.71 -13.69
C PRO A 125 -24.24 12.61 -14.82
N LYS A 126 -25.44 12.33 -15.36
CA LYS A 126 -26.11 13.28 -16.23
C LYS A 126 -26.38 14.55 -15.41
N PRO A 127 -26.10 15.74 -15.93
CA PRO A 127 -26.51 16.97 -15.25
C PRO A 127 -28.01 16.87 -14.97
N LYS A 128 -28.43 17.11 -13.72
CA LYS A 128 -29.85 17.31 -13.44
C LYS A 128 -30.25 18.53 -14.26
N ALA A 129 -31.20 18.37 -15.18
CA ALA A 129 -31.80 19.50 -15.85
C ALA A 129 -32.27 20.48 -14.76
N ASP A 130 -31.86 21.74 -14.87
CA ASP A 130 -32.29 22.78 -13.94
C ASP A 130 -33.82 22.74 -13.85
N VAL A 131 -34.33 22.40 -12.66
CA VAL A 131 -35.71 22.72 -12.33
C VAL A 131 -35.71 24.22 -12.12
N LYS A 132 -36.03 24.96 -13.18
CA LYS A 132 -36.36 26.38 -13.09
C LYS A 132 -37.51 26.53 -12.09
N MET A 133 -37.24 27.16 -10.94
CA MET A 133 -38.26 27.86 -10.17
C MET A 133 -38.43 29.27 -10.73
#